data_AF-F2KQJ6-F1
#
_entry.id   AF-F2KQJ6-F1
#
_cell.length_a   1.000
_cell.length_b   1.000
_cell.length_c   1.000
_cell.angle_alpha   90.00
_cell.angle_beta   90.00
_cell.angle_gamma   90.00
#
_symmetry.space_group_name_H-M   'P 1'
#
loop_
_entity.id
_entity.type
_entity.pdbx_description
1 polymer ?
#
loop_
_entity_poly.entity_id
_entity_poly.type
_entity_poly.pdbx_seq_one_letter_code
_entity_poly.pdbx_strand_id
1 'polypeptide(L)'
;MDNPGYEQVLCGPPHLVRLAELIYQMLVSKYSLEEIMALVAKHRNKMMFIVTSRSNPGKVSLVIDMEGKYRYSSGGLLFIPVPKKFAVLEPDKHYFEQTLKANILLAVLGVDEKELHR
;
A
#
# COMPACT_ATOMS: atom_id res chain seq x y z
N MET A 1 29.56 -11.40 -13.18
CA MET A 1 28.48 -10.56 -13.73
C MET A 1 27.57 -10.25 -12.58
N ASP A 2 27.86 -9.15 -11.89
CA ASP A 2 27.04 -8.65 -10.80
C ASP A 2 25.74 -8.15 -11.39
N ASN A 3 24.63 -8.76 -10.97
CA ASN A 3 23.29 -8.32 -11.30
C ASN A 3 22.92 -7.27 -10.25
N PRO A 4 22.95 -5.95 -10.55
CA PRO A 4 22.47 -4.98 -9.59
C PRO A 4 20.97 -5.17 -9.55
N GLY A 5 20.49 -5.86 -8.52
CA GLY A 5 19.07 -5.88 -8.20
C GLY A 5 18.58 -4.44 -8.25
N TYR A 6 17.56 -4.18 -9.07
CA TYR A 6 16.90 -2.89 -9.14
C TYR A 6 16.23 -2.64 -7.77
N GLU A 7 17.01 -2.14 -6.80
CA GLU A 7 16.45 -1.40 -5.68
C GLU A 7 15.77 -0.18 -6.30
N GLN A 8 14.45 -0.26 -6.46
CA GLN A 8 13.64 0.90 -6.76
C GLN A 8 13.84 1.90 -5.61
N VAL A 9 14.73 2.86 -5.82
CA VAL A 9 14.88 4.02 -4.95
C VAL A 9 13.55 4.77 -5.01
N LEU A 10 12.84 4.78 -3.89
CA LEU A 10 11.63 5.58 -3.71
C LEU A 10 12.00 7.07 -3.87
N CYS A 11 11.76 7.63 -5.06
CA CYS A 11 12.06 9.03 -5.34
C CYS A 11 10.95 9.95 -4.80
N GLY A 12 11.31 10.85 -3.88
CA GLY A 12 10.41 11.85 -3.33
C GLY A 12 11.10 12.73 -2.28
N PRO A 13 10.43 13.77 -1.75
CA PRO A 13 10.97 14.56 -0.65
C PRO A 13 11.36 13.65 0.53
N PRO A 14 12.56 13.76 1.13
CA PRO A 14 13.05 12.80 2.12
C PRO A 14 12.11 12.56 3.32
N HIS A 15 11.37 13.57 3.74
CA HIS A 15 10.40 13.45 4.83
C HIS A 15 9.16 12.64 4.44
N LEU A 16 8.74 12.67 3.17
CA LEU A 16 7.63 11.88 2.65
C LEU A 16 8.03 10.43 2.41
N VAL A 17 9.26 10.19 1.96
CA VAL A 17 9.82 8.82 1.85
C VAL A 17 9.86 8.16 3.23
N ARG A 18 10.38 8.85 4.26
CA ARG A 18 10.37 8.35 5.65
C ARG A 18 8.97 8.09 6.19
N LEU A 19 8.00 8.94 5.84
CA LEU A 19 6.60 8.74 6.24
C LEU A 19 6.01 7.49 5.58
N ALA A 20 6.28 7.26 4.29
CA ALA A 20 5.85 6.06 3.59
C ALA A 20 6.48 4.79 4.17
N GLU A 21 7.79 4.81 4.45
CA GLU A 21 8.50 3.72 5.12
C GLU A 21 7.92 3.40 6.50
N LEU A 22 7.62 4.43 7.29
CA LEU A 22 6.99 4.26 8.59
C LEU A 22 5.61 3.59 8.48
N ILE A 23 4.76 4.06 7.57
CA ILE A 23 3.44 3.43 7.33
C ILE A 23 3.60 1.97 6.94
N TYR A 24 4.55 1.67 6.05
CA TYR A 24 4.84 0.30 5.63
C TYR A 24 5.31 -0.57 6.80
N GLN A 25 6.28 -0.11 7.59
CA GLN A 25 6.79 -0.82 8.77
C GLN A 25 5.69 -1.07 9.81
N MET A 26 4.83 -0.08 10.04
CA MET A 26 3.70 -0.21 10.98
C MET A 26 2.61 -1.15 10.45
N LEU A 27 2.45 -1.27 9.13
CA LEU A 27 1.58 -2.28 8.53
C LEU A 27 2.14 -3.69 8.72
N VAL A 28 3.40 -3.91 8.34
CA VAL A 28 4.00 -5.26 8.34
C VAL A 28 4.37 -5.78 9.73
N SER A 29 4.46 -4.90 10.73
CA SER A 29 4.53 -5.28 12.14
C SER A 29 3.21 -5.80 12.71
N LYS A 30 2.07 -5.52 12.05
CA LYS A 30 0.73 -5.99 12.44
C LYS A 30 0.23 -7.14 11.59
N TYR A 31 0.61 -7.16 10.31
CA TYR A 31 0.17 -8.14 9.32
C TYR A 31 1.35 -8.51 8.42
N SER A 32 1.80 -9.77 8.43
CA SER A 32 2.76 -10.25 7.44
C SER A 32 2.23 -10.08 6.02
N LEU A 33 3.13 -9.94 5.03
CA LEU A 33 2.72 -9.82 3.64
C LEU A 33 1.85 -11.00 3.19
N GLU A 34 2.17 -12.20 3.65
CA GLU A 34 1.40 -13.43 3.43
C GLU A 34 -0.03 -13.32 3.97
N GLU A 35 -0.22 -12.79 5.18
CA GLU A 35 -1.54 -12.58 5.76
C GLU A 35 -2.34 -11.54 4.96
N ILE A 36 -1.71 -10.44 4.55
CA ILE A 36 -2.37 -9.41 3.73
C ILE A 36 -2.80 -10.02 2.39
N MET A 37 -1.91 -10.74 1.72
CA MET A 37 -2.22 -11.43 0.46
C MET A 37 -3.35 -12.45 0.64
N ALA A 38 -3.33 -13.24 1.71
CA ALA A 38 -4.39 -14.20 2.03
C ALA A 38 -5.74 -13.51 2.29
N LEU A 39 -5.76 -12.38 2.99
CA LEU A 39 -6.96 -11.58 3.21
C LEU A 39 -7.50 -11.02 1.89
N VAL A 40 -6.63 -10.52 1.00
CA VAL A 40 -7.02 -10.03 -0.33
C VAL A 40 -7.59 -11.16 -1.18
N ALA A 41 -7.00 -12.36 -1.15
CA ALA A 41 -7.50 -13.52 -1.85
C ALA A 41 -8.86 -13.99 -1.32
N LYS A 42 -9.02 -14.06 0.01
CA LYS A 42 -10.28 -14.40 0.69
C LYS A 42 -11.41 -13.42 0.34
N HIS A 43 -11.07 -12.15 0.17
CA HIS A 43 -12.00 -11.08 -0.16
C HIS A 43 -11.79 -10.54 -1.59
N ARG A 44 -11.38 -11.40 -2.54
CA ARG A 44 -11.42 -11.05 -3.97
C ARG A 44 -12.85 -10.59 -4.26
N ASN A 45 -13.12 -9.54 -5.02
CA ASN A 45 -14.47 -8.95 -5.24
C ASN A 45 -14.79 -7.80 -4.27
N LYS A 46 -14.06 -7.68 -3.16
CA LYS A 46 -14.07 -6.47 -2.33
C LYS A 46 -12.78 -5.68 -2.52
N MET A 47 -12.85 -4.39 -2.21
CA MET A 47 -11.67 -3.54 -2.11
C MET A 47 -11.14 -3.58 -0.68
N MET A 48 -9.83 -3.45 -0.54
CA MET A 48 -9.17 -3.38 0.75
C MET A 48 -8.28 -2.15 0.78
N PHE A 49 -8.30 -1.45 1.90
CA PHE A 49 -7.55 -0.22 2.09
C PHE A 49 -6.68 -0.31 3.33
N ILE A 50 -5.49 0.27 3.22
CA ILE A 50 -4.69 0.72 4.36
C ILE A 50 -5.29 2.06 4.79
N VAL A 51 -5.63 2.18 6.07
CA VAL A 51 -6.19 3.40 6.66
C VAL A 51 -5.23 3.90 7.72
N THR A 52 -4.80 5.15 7.59
CA THR A 52 -3.93 5.82 8.56
C THR A 52 -4.06 7.34 8.44
N SER A 53 -3.58 8.10 9.43
CA SER A 53 -3.55 9.57 9.37
C SER A 53 -2.13 10.05 9.11
N ARG A 54 -1.97 11.09 8.26
CA ARG A 54 -0.69 11.79 8.11
C ARG A 54 -0.17 12.36 9.44
N SER A 55 -1.06 12.77 10.34
CA SER A 55 -0.71 13.29 11.66
C SER A 55 -0.44 12.20 12.71
N ASN A 56 -0.81 10.94 12.43
CA ASN A 56 -0.59 9.82 13.32
C ASN A 56 -0.30 8.53 12.54
N PRO A 57 0.84 8.46 11.83
CA PRO A 57 1.15 7.35 10.94
C PRO A 57 1.39 6.02 11.66
N GLY A 58 1.59 6.03 12.99
CA GLY A 58 1.70 4.83 13.81
C GLY A 58 0.38 4.04 13.93
N LYS A 59 -0.76 4.67 13.67
CA LYS A 59 -2.08 4.03 13.72
C LYS A 59 -2.51 3.57 12.33
N VAL A 60 -1.87 2.50 11.86
CA VAL A 60 -2.23 1.82 10.61
C VAL A 60 -3.24 0.70 10.86
N SER A 61 -4.26 0.60 10.01
CA SER A 61 -5.25 -0.48 10.00
C SER A 61 -5.54 -0.94 8.57
N LEU A 62 -5.97 -2.20 8.42
CA LEU A 62 -6.54 -2.70 7.18
C LEU A 62 -8.07 -2.74 7.28
N VAL A 63 -8.75 -2.22 6.26
CA VAL A 63 -10.21 -2.21 6.17
C VAL A 63 -10.64 -2.84 4.87
N ILE A 64 -11.59 -3.79 4.95
CA ILE A 64 -12.27 -4.37 3.79
C ILE A 64 -13.53 -3.54 3.55
N ASP A 65 -13.67 -2.99 2.36
CA ASP A 65 -14.86 -2.25 1.96
C ASP A 65 -15.98 -3.24 1.59
N MET A 66 -16.85 -3.52 2.57
CA MET A 66 -17.97 -4.44 2.39
C MET A 66 -19.08 -3.85 1.51
N GLU A 67 -19.21 -2.51 1.49
CA GLU A 67 -20.35 -1.80 0.90
C GLU A 67 -19.99 -0.98 -0.35
N GLY A 68 -18.71 -0.87 -0.70
CA GLY A 68 -18.24 -0.05 -1.84
C GLY A 68 -18.27 1.45 -1.55
N LYS A 69 -18.17 1.85 -0.29
CA LYS A 69 -18.29 3.25 0.15
C LYS A 69 -16.94 3.96 0.29
N TYR A 70 -15.85 3.23 0.41
CA TYR A 70 -14.52 3.81 0.56
C TYR A 70 -13.88 4.08 -0.79
N ARG A 71 -13.09 5.15 -0.85
CA ARG A 71 -12.32 5.56 -2.03
C ARG A 71 -10.93 5.93 -1.60
N TYR A 72 -10.01 5.95 -2.56
CA TYR A 72 -8.69 6.50 -2.33
C TYR A 72 -8.77 7.92 -1.76
N SER A 73 -7.89 8.21 -0.82
CA SER A 73 -7.70 9.55 -0.27
C SER A 73 -6.23 9.73 0.06
N SER A 74 -5.67 10.84 -0.43
CA SER A 74 -4.30 11.29 -0.15
C SER A 74 -4.26 12.49 0.80
N GLY A 75 -5.40 12.91 1.36
CA GLY A 75 -5.53 14.06 2.27
C GLY A 75 -5.00 13.78 3.68
N GLY A 76 -5.63 14.40 4.70
CA GLY A 76 -5.22 14.20 6.11
C GLY A 76 -5.40 12.76 6.60
N LEU A 77 -6.54 12.14 6.24
CA LEU A 77 -6.79 10.71 6.41
C LEU A 77 -6.48 10.00 5.08
N LEU A 78 -5.58 9.02 5.14
CA LEU A 78 -5.14 8.24 3.99
C LEU A 78 -6.00 6.99 3.86
N PHE A 79 -6.51 6.75 2.65
CA PHE A 79 -7.12 5.49 2.24
C PHE A 79 -6.34 4.98 1.04
N ILE A 80 -5.51 3.97 1.25
CA ILE A 80 -4.52 3.51 0.28
C ILE A 80 -4.93 2.12 -0.21
N PRO A 81 -5.20 1.91 -1.50
CA PRO A 81 -5.65 0.62 -1.99
C PRO A 81 -4.55 -0.44 -1.86
N VAL A 82 -4.92 -1.61 -1.35
CA VAL A 82 -4.04 -2.79 -1.29
C VAL A 82 -4.05 -3.46 -2.68
N PRO A 83 -2.88 -3.79 -3.27
CA PRO A 83 -2.80 -4.34 -4.61
C PRO A 83 -3.46 -5.71 -4.69
N LYS A 84 -4.36 -5.89 -5.67
CA LYS A 84 -5.11 -7.15 -5.83
C LYS A 84 -4.49 -8.10 -6.85
N LYS A 85 -3.88 -7.56 -7.91
CA LYS A 85 -3.32 -8.35 -9.03
C LYS A 85 -2.37 -9.44 -8.51
N PHE A 86 -1.40 -9.04 -7.70
CA PHE A 86 -0.33 -9.91 -7.20
C PHE A 86 -0.71 -10.76 -6.00
N ALA A 87 -1.96 -10.70 -5.53
CA ALA A 87 -2.49 -11.59 -4.50
C ALA A 87 -3.52 -12.58 -5.05
N VAL A 88 -4.13 -12.30 -6.21
CA VAL A 88 -5.26 -13.07 -6.75
C VAL A 88 -5.01 -13.62 -8.14
N LEU A 89 -4.56 -12.78 -9.07
CA LEU A 89 -4.47 -13.16 -10.49
C LEU A 89 -3.12 -13.80 -10.81
N GLU A 90 -2.05 -13.17 -10.34
CA GLU A 90 -0.66 -13.60 -10.55
C GLU A 90 0.05 -13.53 -9.19
N PRO A 91 -0.21 -14.48 -8.26
CA PRO A 91 0.33 -14.41 -6.90
C PRO A 91 1.85 -14.33 -6.88
N ASP A 92 2.38 -13.19 -6.45
CA ASP A 92 3.82 -12.94 -6.36
C ASP A 92 4.09 -11.99 -5.19
N LYS A 93 4.79 -12.50 -4.17
CA LYS A 93 5.06 -11.77 -2.93
C LYS A 93 5.94 -10.54 -3.17
N HIS A 94 6.93 -10.64 -4.05
CA HIS A 94 7.88 -9.55 -4.30
C HIS A 94 7.18 -8.41 -5.05
N TYR A 95 6.46 -8.70 -6.13
CA TYR A 95 5.69 -7.69 -6.85
C TYR A 95 4.56 -7.11 -6.00
N PHE A 96 3.92 -7.92 -5.16
CA PHE A 96 2.93 -7.44 -4.20
C PHE A 96 3.54 -6.41 -3.24
N GLU A 97 4.70 -6.72 -2.64
CA GLU A 97 5.41 -5.82 -1.72
C GLU A 97 5.79 -4.50 -2.40
N GLN A 98 6.41 -4.56 -3.58
CA GLN A 98 6.82 -3.37 -4.32
C GLN A 98 5.62 -2.48 -4.67
N THR A 99 4.53 -3.09 -5.15
CA THR A 99 3.31 -2.34 -5.49
C THR A 99 2.65 -1.73 -4.25
N LEU A 100 2.66 -2.45 -3.13
CA LEU A 100 2.14 -1.94 -1.86
C LEU A 100 2.94 -0.72 -1.39
N LYS A 101 4.27 -0.79 -1.42
CA LYS A 101 5.17 0.34 -1.10
C LYS A 101 4.95 1.52 -2.03
N ALA A 102 4.83 1.27 -3.34
CA ALA A 102 4.55 2.32 -4.33
C ALA A 102 3.22 3.04 -4.05
N ASN A 103 2.14 2.29 -3.80
CA ASN A 103 0.84 2.88 -3.47
C ASN A 103 0.90 3.74 -2.20
N ILE A 104 1.64 3.30 -1.17
CA ILE A 104 1.84 4.08 0.05
C ILE A 104 2.59 5.38 -0.24
N LEU A 105 3.68 5.31 -1.01
CA LEU A 105 4.45 6.50 -1.38
C LEU A 105 3.59 7.50 -2.16
N LEU A 106 2.87 7.05 -3.19
CA LEU A 106 2.01 7.90 -4.00
C LEU A 106 0.92 8.58 -3.17
N ALA A 107 0.31 7.85 -2.23
CA ALA A 107 -0.66 8.41 -1.29
C ALA A 107 -0.05 9.51 -0.41
N VAL A 108 1.17 9.30 0.09
CA VAL A 108 1.89 10.28 0.92
C VAL A 108 2.35 11.49 0.10
N LEU A 109 2.71 11.29 -1.17
CA LEU A 109 3.06 12.36 -2.11
C LEU A 109 1.85 13.24 -2.48
N GLY A 110 0.62 12.82 -2.15
CA GLY A 110 -0.57 13.60 -2.50
C GLY A 110 -1.05 13.38 -3.93
N VAL A 111 -0.56 12.33 -4.59
CA VAL A 111 -0.87 12.02 -5.99
C VAL A 111 -2.36 11.69 -6.15
N ASP A 112 -2.95 12.03 -7.30
CA ASP A 112 -4.34 11.70 -7.60
C ASP A 112 -4.54 10.19 -7.84
N GLU A 113 -5.74 9.67 -7.52
CA GLU A 113 -6.06 8.25 -7.67
C GLU A 113 -5.77 7.71 -9.08
N LYS A 114 -5.98 8.54 -10.11
CA LYS A 114 -5.80 8.19 -11.52
C LYS A 114 -4.36 7.85 -11.89
N GLU A 115 -3.40 8.24 -11.07
CA GLU A 115 -1.98 8.00 -11.30
C GLU A 115 -1.47 6.71 -10.61
N LEU A 116 -2.28 6.06 -9.75
CA LEU A 116 -1.94 4.78 -9.12
C LEU A 116 -1.95 3.59 -10.11
N HIS A 117 -2.52 3.77 -11.30
CA HIS A 117 -2.82 2.70 -12.25
C HIS A 117 -2.40 3.00 -13.70
N ARG A 118 -1.49 3.97 -13.91
CA ARG A 118 -0.91 4.24 -15.23
C ARG A 118 0.33 3.41 -15.49
#